data_AF-A0AAJ3QRW4-F1
#
_entry.id   AF-A0AAJ3QRW4-F1
#
_cell.length_a   1.000
_cell.length_b   1.000
_cell.length_c   1.000
_cell.angle_alpha   90.00
_cell.angle_beta   90.00
_cell.angle_gamma   90.00
#
_symmetry.space_group_name_H-M   'P 1'
#
loop_
_entity.id
_entity.type
_entity.pdbx_description
1 polymer ?
#
loop_
_entity_poly.entity_id
_entity_poly.type
_entity_poly.pdbx_seq_one_letter_code
_entity_poly.pdbx_strand_id
1 'polypeptide(L)'
;MKFAEEIRQEFSREGFFYNIRKMTFIKIEAVRAIEKIRHLDAGAYSDREKLEVALLIWDLPILMLWWRDGCIDMGADKSEYEAYARELQRIVEEKLKVLLDKPSNNGGLSRES
;
A
#
# COMPACT_ATOMS: atom_id res chain seq x y z
N MET A 1 -12.06 9.42 -4.52
CA MET A 1 -11.01 10.30 -3.93
C MET A 1 -10.67 10.06 -2.44
N LYS A 2 -11.59 9.53 -1.59
CA LYS A 2 -11.37 9.38 -0.13
C LYS A 2 -10.12 8.57 0.27
N PHE A 3 -9.85 7.44 -0.38
CA PHE A 3 -8.67 6.62 -0.07
C PHE A 3 -7.33 7.30 -0.40
N ALA A 4 -7.27 8.04 -1.51
CA ALA A 4 -6.06 8.76 -1.89
C ALA A 4 -5.69 9.81 -0.84
N GLU A 5 -6.68 10.48 -0.26
CA GLU A 5 -6.48 11.40 0.87
C GLU A 5 -6.00 10.65 2.12
N GLU A 6 -6.62 9.51 2.45
CA GLU A 6 -6.23 8.68 3.60
C GLU A 6 -4.78 8.16 3.51
N ILE A 7 -4.32 7.73 2.33
CA ILE A 7 -2.92 7.31 2.13
C ILE A 7 -1.98 8.50 2.16
N ARG A 8 -2.35 9.65 1.57
CA ARG A 8 -1.53 10.87 1.65
C ARG A 8 -1.34 11.35 3.10
N GLN A 9 -2.32 11.12 3.97
CA GLN A 9 -2.18 11.43 5.40
C GLN A 9 -1.07 10.62 6.07
N GLU A 10 -0.74 9.42 5.60
CA GLU A 10 0.39 8.63 6.14
C GLU A 10 1.76 9.27 5.90
N PHE A 11 1.85 10.25 4.99
CA PHE A 11 3.05 11.05 4.75
C PHE A 11 3.04 12.41 5.48
N SER A 12 1.93 12.74 6.15
CA SER A 12 1.81 13.94 6.97
C SER A 12 2.46 13.74 8.34
N ARG A 13 2.56 14.80 9.16
CA ARG A 13 3.32 14.78 10.42
C ARG A 13 2.91 13.70 11.43
N GLU A 14 1.70 13.16 11.31
CA GLU A 14 1.13 12.15 12.20
C GLU A 14 1.04 10.76 11.54
N GLY A 15 1.58 10.64 10.33
CA GLY A 15 1.50 9.44 9.52
C GLY A 15 2.68 8.49 9.71
N PHE A 16 2.43 7.21 9.47
CA PHE A 16 3.42 6.17 9.64
C PHE A 16 4.67 6.40 8.77
N PHE A 17 4.49 6.72 7.48
CA PHE A 17 5.60 6.94 6.54
C PHE A 17 6.40 8.21 6.87
N TYR A 18 5.78 9.20 7.51
CA TYR A 18 6.51 10.36 8.06
C TYR A 18 7.41 9.94 9.22
N ASN A 19 6.91 9.13 10.15
CA ASN A 19 7.65 8.72 11.34
C ASN A 19 8.84 7.81 11.00
N ILE A 20 8.66 6.81 10.13
CA ILE A 20 9.79 5.95 9.73
C ILE A 20 10.83 6.72 8.90
N ARG A 21 10.44 7.73 8.12
CA ARG A 21 11.39 8.65 7.46
C ARG A 21 12.22 9.46 8.47
N LYS A 22 11.70 9.65 9.68
CA LYS A 22 12.40 10.25 10.82
C LYS A 22 13.10 9.21 11.71
N MET A 23 13.27 7.98 11.20
CA MET A 23 13.90 6.87 11.89
C MET A 23 13.17 6.48 13.18
N THR A 24 11.86 6.74 13.25
CA THR A 24 11.01 6.42 14.40
C THR A 24 9.97 5.39 13.99
N PHE A 25 10.13 4.16 14.46
CA PHE A 25 9.18 3.08 14.17
C PHE A 25 8.10 3.01 15.27
N ILE A 26 6.86 3.34 14.91
CA ILE A 26 5.72 3.30 15.82
C ILE A 26 4.79 2.16 15.40
N LYS A 27 4.83 1.06 16.15
CA LYS A 27 4.10 -0.20 15.86
C LYS A 27 2.62 0.00 15.59
N ILE A 28 1.93 0.79 16.43
CA ILE A 28 0.48 1.00 16.29
C ILE A 28 0.14 1.75 14.99
N GLU A 29 1.02 2.62 14.51
CA GLU A 29 0.83 3.33 13.26
C GLU A 29 1.10 2.43 12.06
N ALA A 30 2.12 1.57 12.13
CA ALA A 30 2.37 0.54 11.11
C ALA A 30 1.13 -0.34 10.90
N VAL A 31 0.52 -0.83 12.00
CA VAL A 31 -0.72 -1.60 11.95
C VAL A 31 -1.84 -0.80 11.29
N ARG A 32 -2.06 0.46 11.70
CA ARG A 32 -3.12 1.31 11.14
C ARG A 32 -2.93 1.55 9.64
N ALA A 33 -1.71 1.86 9.20
CA ALA A 33 -1.40 2.10 7.79
C ALA A 33 -1.65 0.85 6.94
N ILE A 34 -1.21 -0.33 7.41
CA ILE A 34 -1.45 -1.61 6.73
C ILE A 34 -2.95 -1.90 6.65
N GLU A 35 -3.69 -1.72 7.76
CA GLU A 35 -5.14 -1.95 7.76
C GLU A 35 -5.90 -1.01 6.83
N LYS A 36 -5.48 0.26 6.70
CA LYS A 36 -6.05 1.18 5.70
C LYS A 36 -5.92 0.62 4.29
N ILE A 37 -4.72 0.15 3.91
CA ILE A 37 -4.49 -0.44 2.58
C ILE A 37 -5.29 -1.74 2.42
N ARG A 38 -5.37 -2.58 3.47
CA ARG A 38 -6.15 -3.83 3.46
C ARG A 38 -7.63 -3.60 3.15
N HIS A 39 -8.22 -2.51 3.66
CA HIS A 39 -9.64 -2.19 3.46
C HIS A 39 -9.93 -1.44 2.16
N LEU A 40 -8.93 -1.24 1.28
CA LEU A 40 -9.14 -0.71 -0.05
C LEU A 40 -10.11 -1.62 -0.85
N ASP A 41 -11.28 -1.09 -1.20
CA ASP A 41 -12.25 -1.72 -2.08
C ASP A 41 -12.07 -1.25 -3.53
N ALA A 42 -11.45 -2.08 -4.37
CA ALA A 42 -11.23 -1.77 -5.78
C ALA A 42 -12.53 -1.60 -6.58
N GLY A 43 -13.64 -2.18 -6.13
CA GLY A 43 -14.95 -2.08 -6.80
C GLY A 43 -15.56 -0.68 -6.75
N ALA A 44 -15.08 0.17 -5.83
CA ALA A 44 -15.55 1.54 -5.67
C ALA A 44 -14.90 2.54 -6.65
N TYR A 45 -14.01 2.10 -7.53
CA TYR A 45 -13.20 2.97 -8.39
C TYR A 45 -13.39 2.67 -9.88
N SER A 46 -13.40 3.72 -10.70
CA SER A 46 -13.24 3.61 -12.15
C SER A 46 -11.83 3.09 -12.53
N ASP A 47 -11.65 2.57 -13.74
CA ASP A 47 -10.35 2.03 -14.17
C ASP A 47 -9.21 3.05 -14.09
N ARG A 48 -9.49 4.33 -14.37
CA ARG A 48 -8.53 5.42 -14.19
C ARG A 48 -8.17 5.62 -12.72
N GLU A 49 -9.17 5.66 -11.84
CA GLU A 49 -8.93 5.82 -10.40
C GLU A 49 -8.18 4.61 -9.82
N LYS A 50 -8.42 3.39 -10.32
CA LYS A 50 -7.65 2.21 -9.91
C LYS A 50 -6.17 2.34 -10.25
N LEU A 51 -5.84 2.87 -11.44
CA LEU A 51 -4.45 3.14 -11.82
C LEU A 51 -3.81 4.21 -10.93
N GLU A 52 -4.54 5.29 -10.64
CA GLU A 52 -4.07 6.35 -9.73
C GLU A 52 -3.82 5.80 -8.32
N VAL A 53 -4.71 4.94 -7.81
CA VAL A 53 -4.55 4.27 -6.51
C VAL A 53 -3.37 3.30 -6.52
N ALA A 54 -3.18 2.52 -7.58
CA ALA A 54 -2.05 1.61 -7.73
C ALA A 54 -0.72 2.38 -7.67
N LEU A 55 -0.64 3.51 -8.39
CA LEU A 55 0.52 4.42 -8.37
C LEU A 55 0.78 5.08 -7.01
N LEU A 56 -0.22 5.14 -6.12
CA LEU A 56 -0.03 5.67 -4.77
C LEU A 56 0.51 4.64 -3.78
N ILE A 57 0.29 3.35 -4.01
CA ILE A 57 0.62 2.30 -3.02
C ILE A 57 1.82 1.42 -3.40
N TRP A 58 2.20 1.37 -4.67
CA TRP A 58 3.18 0.40 -5.18
C TRP A 58 4.59 0.55 -4.59
N ASP A 59 5.00 1.77 -4.23
CA ASP A 59 6.35 2.06 -3.71
C ASP A 59 6.45 1.97 -2.19
N LEU A 60 5.32 1.92 -1.47
CA LEU A 60 5.26 1.89 -0.01
C LEU A 60 6.14 0.80 0.63
N PRO A 61 6.15 -0.45 0.11
CA PRO A 61 7.02 -1.49 0.68
C PRO A 61 8.51 -1.15 0.53
N ILE A 62 8.91 -0.58 -0.61
CA ILE A 62 10.30 -0.19 -0.87
C ILE A 62 10.71 0.97 0.05
N LEU A 63 9.83 1.96 0.23
CA LEU A 63 10.07 3.07 1.14
C LEU A 63 10.29 2.57 2.58
N MET A 64 9.46 1.64 3.05
CA MET A 64 9.65 1.03 4.36
C MET A 64 10.99 0.28 4.47
N LEU A 65 11.42 -0.44 3.44
CA LEU A 65 12.72 -1.11 3.46
C LEU A 65 13.88 -0.13 3.47
N TRP A 66 13.77 1.00 2.77
CA TRP A 66 14.83 2.01 2.71
C TRP A 66 15.16 2.57 4.10
N TRP A 67 14.15 2.83 4.94
CA TRP A 67 14.36 3.38 6.28
C TRP A 67 14.61 2.34 7.38
N ARG A 68 14.71 1.05 7.02
CA ARG A 68 14.86 -0.06 7.97
C ARG A 68 16.07 0.11 8.87
N ASP A 69 17.27 0.24 8.28
CA ASP A 69 18.51 0.20 9.04
C ASP A 69 18.58 1.38 10.03
N GLY A 70 18.17 2.57 9.60
CA GLY A 70 18.09 3.73 10.49
C GLY A 70 17.05 3.60 11.61
N CYS A 71 15.89 2.97 11.37
CA CYS A 71 14.94 2.69 12.45
C CYS A 71 15.49 1.68 13.47
N ILE A 72 16.19 0.63 13.00
CA ILE A 72 16.81 -0.38 13.86
C ILE A 72 17.92 0.23 14.70
N ASP A 73 18.78 1.06 14.10
CA ASP A 73 19.87 1.76 14.78
C ASP A 73 19.34 2.70 15.88
N MET A 74 18.12 3.24 15.69
CA MET A 74 17.41 4.07 16.66
C MET A 74 16.60 3.28 17.70
N GLY A 75 16.69 1.94 17.69
CA GLY A 75 16.14 1.07 18.71
C GLY A 75 14.83 0.35 18.34
N ALA A 76 14.41 0.37 17.08
CA ALA A 76 13.31 -0.49 16.63
C ALA A 76 13.71 -1.97 16.68
N ASP A 77 12.80 -2.84 17.10
CA ASP A 77 13.03 -4.28 17.01
C ASP A 77 13.09 -4.72 15.55
N LYS A 78 14.20 -5.35 15.17
CA LYS A 78 14.45 -5.80 13.79
C LYS A 78 13.42 -6.82 13.33
N SER A 79 13.09 -7.80 14.17
CA SER A 79 12.20 -8.90 13.79
C SER A 79 10.78 -8.40 13.60
N GLU A 80 10.31 -7.52 14.48
CA GLU A 80 9.01 -6.86 14.35
C GLU A 80 8.97 -5.99 13.09
N TYR A 81 9.98 -5.13 12.88
CA TYR A 81 10.04 -4.27 11.69
C TYR A 81 9.95 -5.09 10.40
N GLU A 82 10.75 -6.16 10.29
CA GLU A 82 10.75 -7.05 9.13
C GLU A 82 9.40 -7.76 8.94
N ALA A 83 8.72 -8.14 10.02
CA ALA A 83 7.39 -8.73 9.94
C ALA A 83 6.37 -7.72 9.35
N TYR A 84 6.40 -6.47 9.80
CA TYR A 84 5.53 -5.42 9.27
C TYR A 84 5.85 -5.05 7.82
N ALA A 85 7.13 -5.00 7.44
CA ALA A 85 7.54 -4.74 6.06
C ALA A 85 7.04 -5.83 5.10
N ARG A 86 7.15 -7.11 5.51
CA ARG A 86 6.64 -8.25 4.74
C ARG A 86 5.11 -8.23 4.62
N GLU A 87 4.41 -7.90 5.69
CA GLU A 87 2.95 -7.80 5.66
C GLU A 87 2.48 -6.65 4.75
N LEU A 88 3.14 -5.49 4.82
CA LEU A 88 2.87 -4.38 3.92
C LEU A 88 3.10 -4.77 2.46
N GLN A 89 4.22 -5.44 2.16
CA GLN A 89 4.50 -5.95 0.82
C GLN A 89 3.39 -6.87 0.32
N ARG A 90 3.02 -7.88 1.11
CA ARG A 90 1.98 -8.85 0.76
C ARG A 90 0.65 -8.17 0.43
N ILE A 91 0.23 -7.23 1.28
CA ILE A 91 -1.04 -6.50 1.10
C ILE A 91 -1.01 -5.59 -0.13
N VAL A 92 0.09 -4.87 -0.34
CA VAL A 92 0.24 -4.05 -1.54
C VAL A 92 0.18 -4.93 -2.80
N GLU A 93 0.87 -6.06 -2.83
CA GLU A 93 0.83 -7.00 -3.96
C GLU A 93 -0.59 -7.54 -4.23
N GLU A 94 -1.32 -7.93 -3.18
CA GLU A 94 -2.71 -8.37 -3.29
C GLU A 94 -3.62 -7.28 -3.87
N LYS A 95 -3.47 -6.04 -3.40
CA LYS A 95 -4.27 -4.91 -3.90
C LYS A 95 -3.91 -4.52 -5.31
N LEU A 96 -2.62 -4.52 -5.68
CA LEU A 96 -2.20 -4.24 -7.05
C LEU A 96 -2.78 -5.26 -8.03
N LYS A 97 -2.82 -6.56 -7.67
CA LYS A 97 -3.47 -7.58 -8.51
C LYS A 97 -4.92 -7.22 -8.79
N VAL A 98 -5.70 -6.87 -7.76
CA VAL A 98 -7.12 -6.53 -7.93
C VAL A 98 -7.33 -5.21 -8.67
N LEU A 99 -6.51 -4.19 -8.41
CA LEU A 99 -6.61 -2.88 -9.05
C LEU A 99 -6.25 -2.92 -10.54
N LEU A 100 -5.28 -3.75 -10.91
CA LEU A 100 -4.71 -3.82 -12.26
C LEU A 100 -5.26 -4.99 -13.08
N ASP A 101 -6.10 -5.85 -12.50
CA ASP A 101 -6.76 -6.91 -13.25
C ASP A 101 -7.70 -6.29 -14.28
N LYS A 102 -7.46 -6.59 -15.56
CA LYS A 102 -8.33 -6.12 -16.63
C LYS A 102 -9.57 -7.02 -16.63
N PRO A 103 -10.80 -6.49 -16.72
CA PRO A 103 -11.93 -7.31 -17.07
C PRO A 103 -11.61 -8.00 -18.40
N SER A 104 -11.63 -9.34 -18.39
CA SER A 104 -11.35 -10.12 -19.58
C SER A 104 -12.34 -9.72 -20.65
N ASN A 105 -11.85 -9.09 -21.73
CA ASN A 105 -12.67 -8.77 -22.89
C ASN A 105 -12.97 -10.10 -23.61
N ASN A 106 -13.90 -10.88 -23.09
CA ASN A 106 -14.59 -11.92 -23.87
C ASN A 106 -15.54 -11.20 -24.82
N GLY A 107 -14.96 -10.51 -25.81
CA GLY A 107 -15.64 -10.14 -27.03
C GLY A 107 -16.03 -11.45 -27.71
N GLY A 108 -17.24 -11.92 -27.39
CA GLY A 108 -17.88 -12.99 -28.12
C GLY A 108 -17.92 -12.58 -29.58
N LEU A 109 -17.06 -13.20 -30.38
CA LEU A 109 -17.22 -13.29 -31.81
C LEU A 109 -18.55 -14.03 -32.02
N SER A 110 -19.62 -13.27 -32.16
CA SER A 110 -20.82 -13.71 -32.85
C SER A 110 -20.36 -14.12 -34.25
N ARG A 111 -20.09 -15.40 -34.44
CA ARG A 111 -20.03 -15.99 -35.76
C ARG A 111 -21.46 -15.97 -36.29
N GLU A 112 -21.76 -14.96 -37.08
CA GLU A 112 -22.83 -15.06 -38.07
C GLU A 112 -22.46 -16.21 -39.02
N SER A 113 -23.31 -17.22 -39.08
CA SER A 113 -23.34 -18.28 -40.10
C SER A 113 -24.78 -18.76 -40.20
#